data_AF-A0ABD5DWH3-F1
#
_entry.id   AF-A0ABD5DWH3-F1
#
_cell.length_a   1.000
_cell.length_b   1.000
_cell.length_c   1.000
_cell.angle_alpha   90.00
_cell.angle_beta   90.00
_cell.angle_gamma   90.00
#
_symmetry.space_group_name_H-M   'P 1'
#
loop_
_entity.id
_entity.type
_entity.pdbx_description
1 polymer ?
#
loop_
_entity_poly.entity_id
_entity_poly.type
_entity_poly.pdbx_seq_one_letter_code
_entity_poly.pdbx_strand_id
1 'polypeptide(L)'
;SDNSGSQPGNEEQAGGEERMENFTTNLNQLARVGGIDPLIGREKELERAIQVLCRRRKNNPLLVGESGVGKTAIAEGLAWRIV
;
A
#
# COMPACT_ATOMS: atom_id res chain seq x y z
N SER A 1 32.22 -27.91 -18.51
CA SER A 1 31.44 -26.69 -18.20
C SER A 1 30.01 -26.93 -18.60
N ASP A 2 29.10 -26.25 -17.90
CA ASP A 2 27.65 -26.12 -18.17
C ASP A 2 26.73 -27.04 -17.36
N ASN A 3 26.52 -26.59 -16.12
CA ASN A 3 25.39 -26.95 -15.28
C ASN A 3 24.31 -25.84 -15.43
N SER A 4 23.36 -26.03 -16.35
CA SER A 4 22.15 -25.19 -16.46
C SER A 4 21.12 -25.67 -15.44
N GLY A 5 21.13 -25.07 -14.25
CA GLY A 5 20.06 -25.21 -13.27
C GLY A 5 18.89 -24.27 -13.62
N SER A 6 17.88 -24.81 -14.28
CA SER A 6 16.60 -24.10 -14.52
C SER A 6 15.82 -23.99 -13.21
N GLN A 7 15.68 -22.77 -12.68
CA GLN A 7 14.73 -22.46 -11.60
C GLN A 7 13.32 -22.33 -12.17
N PRO A 8 12.31 -23.06 -11.67
CA PRO A 8 10.92 -22.77 -11.97
C PRO A 8 10.39 -21.76 -10.95
N GLY A 9 10.13 -20.52 -11.37
CA GLY A 9 9.65 -19.50 -10.42
C GLY A 9 9.14 -18.18 -11.01
N ASN A 10 8.90 -18.08 -12.32
CA ASN A 10 8.69 -16.76 -12.95
C ASN A 10 7.38 -16.58 -13.73
N GLU A 11 6.52 -17.60 -13.82
CA GLU A 11 5.29 -17.52 -14.64
C GLU A 11 4.07 -17.02 -13.85
N GLU A 12 3.99 -17.27 -12.54
CA GLU A 12 2.91 -16.75 -11.67
C GLU A 12 3.11 -15.28 -11.27
N GLN A 13 4.35 -14.79 -11.22
CA GLN A 13 4.65 -13.39 -10.89
C GLN A 13 4.32 -12.44 -12.05
N ALA A 14 4.65 -12.82 -13.29
CA ALA A 14 4.39 -11.99 -14.46
C ALA A 14 2.89 -11.68 -14.66
N GLY A 15 2.01 -12.67 -14.50
CA GLY A 15 0.56 -12.46 -14.58
C GLY A 15 -0.05 -11.80 -13.35
N GLY A 16 0.65 -11.79 -12.21
CA GLY A 16 0.24 -11.12 -10.99
C GLY A 16 0.53 -9.63 -11.01
N GLU A 17 1.73 -9.24 -11.48
CA GLU A 17 2.14 -7.85 -11.66
C GLU A 17 1.26 -7.14 -12.70
N GLU A 18 1.04 -7.75 -13.87
CA GLU A 18 0.16 -7.21 -14.91
C GLU A 18 -1.28 -6.98 -14.42
N ARG A 19 -1.79 -7.88 -13.56
CA ARG A 19 -3.10 -7.69 -12.91
C ARG A 19 -3.11 -6.56 -11.90
N MET A 20 -2.07 -6.44 -11.08
CA MET A 20 -1.99 -5.36 -10.10
C MET A 20 -1.92 -3.99 -10.79
N GLU A 21 -1.14 -3.88 -11.86
CA GLU A 21 -1.03 -2.63 -12.63
C GLU A 21 -2.35 -2.22 -13.28
N ASN A 22 -3.09 -3.20 -13.82
CA ASN A 22 -4.35 -2.92 -14.52
C ASN A 22 -5.55 -2.66 -13.60
N PHE A 23 -5.54 -3.17 -12.36
CA PHE A 23 -6.71 -3.12 -11.46
C PHE A 23 -6.48 -2.37 -10.15
N THR A 24 -5.25 -1.95 -9.86
CA THR A 24 -4.91 -1.26 -8.61
C THR A 24 -4.07 -0.03 -8.87
N THR A 25 -3.98 0.86 -7.89
CA THR A 25 -3.11 2.05 -7.94
C THR A 25 -2.05 1.94 -6.86
N ASN A 26 -0.78 2.08 -7.25
CA ASN A 26 0.33 2.05 -6.31
C ASN A 26 0.52 3.40 -5.61
N LEU A 27 -0.04 3.54 -4.40
CA LEU A 27 0.06 4.77 -3.61
C LEU A 27 1.50 5.12 -3.20
N ASN A 28 2.37 4.13 -2.98
CA ASN A 28 3.77 4.40 -2.63
C ASN A 28 4.53 5.05 -3.79
N GLN A 29 4.26 4.60 -5.02
CA GLN A 29 4.82 5.22 -6.22
C GLN A 29 4.31 6.65 -6.40
N LEU A 30 3.00 6.88 -6.21
CA LEU A 30 2.41 8.22 -6.28
C LEU A 30 2.99 9.17 -5.22
N ALA A 31 3.19 8.70 -3.98
CA ALA A 31 3.84 9.48 -2.92
C ALA A 31 5.27 9.89 -3.31
N ARG A 32 6.08 8.96 -3.86
CA ARG A 32 7.47 9.24 -4.28
C ARG A 32 7.59 10.30 -5.37
N VAL A 33 6.63 10.35 -6.29
CA VAL A 33 6.60 11.34 -7.37
C VAL A 33 5.91 12.65 -6.98
N GLY A 34 5.46 12.77 -5.72
CA GLY A 34 4.76 13.97 -5.22
C GLY A 34 3.33 14.12 -5.74
N GLY A 35 2.71 13.02 -6.20
CA GLY A 35 1.34 13.00 -6.73
C GLY A 35 0.24 12.85 -5.68
N ILE A 36 0.59 12.89 -4.39
CA ILE A 36 -0.34 12.81 -3.27
C ILE A 36 -0.22 14.07 -2.43
N ASP A 37 -1.35 14.66 -2.07
CA ASP A 37 -1.37 15.86 -1.22
C ASP A 37 -0.92 15.56 0.23
N PRO A 38 -0.26 16.52 0.90
CA PRO A 38 0.15 16.34 2.29
C PRO A 38 -1.08 16.19 3.22
N LEU A 39 -1.04 15.19 4.10
CA LEU A 39 -2.11 14.93 5.06
C LEU A 39 -2.04 15.94 6.23
N ILE A 40 -3.09 16.73 6.44
CA ILE A 40 -3.17 17.75 7.50
C ILE A 40 -4.25 17.38 8.53
N GLY A 41 -3.90 17.39 9.82
CA GLY A 41 -4.85 17.33 10.93
C GLY A 41 -5.46 15.94 11.18
N ARG A 42 -4.86 14.89 10.61
CA ARG A 42 -5.30 13.48 10.70
C ARG A 42 -4.21 12.55 11.23
N GLU A 43 -3.27 13.12 11.97
CA GLU A 43 -2.10 12.41 12.47
C GLU A 43 -2.49 11.30 13.44
N LYS A 44 -3.55 11.50 14.25
CA LYS A 44 -4.04 10.53 15.24
C LYS A 44 -4.66 9.31 14.57
N GLU A 45 -5.47 9.50 13.53
CA GLU A 45 -6.08 8.42 12.76
C GLU A 45 -5.01 7.62 12.02
N LEU A 46 -4.06 8.31 11.41
CA LEU A 46 -2.93 7.68 10.72
C LEU A 46 -2.07 6.87 11.69
N GLU A 47 -1.73 7.43 12.85
CA GLU A 47 -0.95 6.73 13.88
C GLU A 47 -1.69 5.49 14.40
N ARG A 48 -3.01 5.57 14.59
CA ARG A 48 -3.82 4.41 14.95
C ARG A 48 -3.79 3.32 13.87
N ALA A 49 -3.86 3.70 12.60
CA ALA A 49 -3.77 2.74 11.49
C ALA A 49 -2.41 2.01 11.50
N ILE A 50 -1.32 2.75 11.69
CA ILE A 50 0.05 2.19 11.81
C ILE A 50 0.13 1.22 13.00
N GLN A 51 -0.35 1.64 14.17
CA GLN A 51 -0.37 0.77 15.36
C GLN A 51 -1.15 -0.52 15.13
N VAL A 52 -2.26 -0.49 14.39
CA VAL A 52 -3.02 -1.69 14.03
C VAL A 52 -2.21 -2.58 13.10
N LEU A 53 -1.57 -2.02 12.06
CA LEU A 53 -0.71 -2.76 11.13
C LEU A 53 0.43 -3.49 11.83
N CYS A 54 0.99 -2.93 12.90
CA CYS A 54 2.06 -3.55 13.68
C CYS A 54 1.61 -4.66 14.65
N ARG A 55 0.31 -5.00 14.74
CA ARG A 55 -0.18 -6.03 15.67
C ARG A 55 0.12 -7.45 15.17
N ARG A 56 0.25 -8.40 16.11
CA ARG A 56 0.38 -9.84 15.78
C ARG A 56 -0.92 -10.47 15.28
N ARG A 57 -2.09 -9.95 15.69
CA ARG A 57 -3.42 -10.45 15.30
C ARG A 57 -4.34 -9.26 15.03
N LYS A 58 -5.30 -9.43 14.11
CA LYS A 58 -6.23 -8.38 13.67
C LYS A 58 -5.48 -7.11 13.26
N ASN A 59 -4.49 -7.28 12.38
CA ASN A 59 -3.57 -6.24 11.95
C ASN A 59 -4.03 -5.47 10.70
N ASN A 60 -5.20 -5.81 10.14
CA ASN A 60 -5.75 -5.08 9.01
C ASN A 60 -6.64 -3.95 9.53
N PRO A 61 -6.23 -2.68 9.42
CA PRO A 61 -7.07 -1.55 9.82
C PRO A 61 -8.30 -1.45 8.90
N LEU A 62 -9.46 -1.16 9.49
CA LEU A 62 -10.69 -0.90 8.75
C LEU A 62 -11.15 0.53 9.08
N LEU A 63 -11.14 1.40 8.07
CA LEU A 63 -11.57 2.79 8.21
C LEU A 63 -13.07 2.90 7.96
N VAL A 64 -13.82 3.31 8.99
CA VAL A 64 -15.28 3.45 8.94
C VAL A 64 -15.70 4.92 9.10
N GLY A 65 -16.74 5.33 8.39
CA GLY A 65 -17.27 6.69 8.42
C GLY A 65 -18.08 7.01 7.16
N GLU A 66 -18.76 8.15 7.15
CA GLU A 66 -19.59 8.62 6.02
C GLU A 66 -18.77 8.80 4.72
N SER A 67 -19.44 8.83 3.57
CA SER A 67 -18.77 9.14 2.31
C SER A 67 -18.21 10.57 2.34
N GLY A 68 -17.07 10.80 1.68
CA GLY A 68 -16.46 12.14 1.60
C GLY A 68 -15.66 12.59 2.83
N VAL A 69 -15.68 11.87 3.97
CA VAL A 69 -14.93 12.25 5.17
C VAL A 69 -13.41 12.07 5.08
N GLY A 70 -12.86 11.75 3.90
CA GLY A 70 -11.42 11.62 3.67
C GLY A 70 -10.80 10.30 4.15
N LYS A 71 -11.52 9.18 4.05
CA LYS A 71 -10.96 7.85 4.39
C LYS A 71 -9.76 7.49 3.50
N THR A 72 -9.84 7.83 2.21
CA THR A 72 -8.75 7.64 1.24
C THR A 72 -7.50 8.43 1.62
N ALA A 73 -7.67 9.66 2.12
CA ALA A 73 -6.57 10.53 2.56
C ALA A 73 -5.71 9.88 3.66
N ILE A 74 -6.28 9.01 4.50
CA ILE A 74 -5.49 8.26 5.49
C ILE A 74 -4.58 7.23 4.83
N ALA A 75 -5.05 6.54 3.78
CA ALA A 75 -4.23 5.58 3.03
C ALA A 75 -3.11 6.28 2.24
N GLU A 76 -3.44 7.42 1.64
CA GLU A 76 -2.49 8.32 0.97
C GLU A 76 -1.42 8.86 1.95
N GLY A 77 -1.83 9.35 3.11
CA GLY A 77 -0.90 9.79 4.16
C GLY A 77 -0.06 8.66 4.75
N LEU A 78 -0.58 7.43 4.75
CA LEU A 78 0.21 6.25 5.12
C LEU A 78 1.32 5.99 4.09
N ALA A 79 1.03 6.08 2.80
CA ALA A 79 2.04 5.92 1.75
C ALA A 79 3.16 6.97 1.89
N TRP A 80 2.81 8.24 2.10
CA TRP A 80 3.77 9.33 2.37
C TRP A 80 4.69 9.08 3.57
N ARG A 81 4.23 8.34 4.58
CA ARG A 81 5.00 8.08 5.81
C ARG A 81 5.94 6.88 5.68
N ILE A 82 5.75 6.07 4.63
CA ILE A 82 6.54 4.85 4.37
C ILE A 82 7.71 5.15 3.42
N VAL A 83 7.51 5.98 2.40
CA VAL A 83 8.51 6.29 1.36
C VAL A 83 9.42 7.46 1.70
#